data_AF-A0A1W9PJL8-F1
#
_entry.id   AF-A0A1W9PJL8-F1
#
_cell.length_a   1.000
_cell.length_b   1.000
_cell.length_c   1.000
_cell.angle_alpha   90.00
_cell.angle_beta   90.00
_cell.angle_gamma   90.00
#
_symmetry.space_group_name_H-M   'P 1'
#
loop_
_entity.id
_entity.type
_entity.pdbx_description
1 polymer ?
#
loop_
_entity_poly.entity_id
_entity_poly.type
_entity_poly.pdbx_seq_one_letter_code
_entity_poly.pdbx_strand_id
1 'polypeptide(L)'
;MKIFFTFLPLLTLLLEAAVLPDNGGVIDWQYLEKKSTVRYAPLRSSVSEQEKGLIYLNSLRSGAGLITFSANSELDTAAQNHTDYLVYHNLFGHYEDKDSYPELFTGTAPSDRITYAGYDWMAYSENVSAGSDTIYRSIDGLMSAIYHRFGFLNFNTDEIGIGISSDNSYAYRTAYNYDMANQGSITDTRQLNPAYVLWPYSGYNSAQTSFSNNESPDPLPECPSYGIAGNPVSVEFNPDKNDDISMNSFKIFNNDGTEITNTKILVYDPNHPDNPPLNTKQFVLFPMKSLSVDSRYNVEFSYSESGETKTLLWHFNTKRYENRHYEVTDGNSYDVVSGKTYIIHVKPADCTTVLNSYSWNNGNAVIERLSMDLFRISTTGDTTFYFPNSQSPELTFTLHIAPTDNAIAPSSQKISNIIPVIHYLLF
;
A
#
# COMPACT_ATOMS: atom_id res chain seq x y z
N MET A 1 -66.86 1.57 3.87
CA MET A 1 -66.69 0.28 4.57
C MET A 1 -65.22 -0.11 4.44
N LYS A 2 -64.60 -0.49 5.56
CA LYS A 2 -63.17 -0.45 5.91
C LYS A 2 -62.14 -0.86 4.83
N ILE A 3 -61.11 -0.01 4.69
CA ILE A 3 -59.79 -0.27 4.09
C ILE A 3 -58.91 -0.91 5.18
N PHE A 4 -58.23 -2.02 4.85
CA PHE A 4 -57.20 -2.65 5.69
C PHE A 4 -55.82 -2.13 5.28
N PHE A 5 -55.11 -1.51 6.22
CA PHE A 5 -53.66 -1.35 6.19
C PHE A 5 -53.12 -2.06 7.43
N THR A 6 -52.32 -3.11 7.23
CA THR A 6 -51.53 -3.76 8.28
C THR A 6 -50.22 -3.00 8.43
N PHE A 7 -50.08 -2.30 9.57
CA PHE A 7 -48.82 -1.73 10.04
C PHE A 7 -48.15 -2.72 11.01
N LEU A 8 -46.89 -3.06 10.73
CA LEU A 8 -45.96 -3.69 11.66
C LEU A 8 -45.56 -2.64 12.73
N PRO A 9 -45.47 -3.00 14.03
CA PRO A 9 -45.09 -2.04 15.06
C PRO A 9 -43.58 -1.79 15.08
N LEU A 10 -43.22 -0.50 15.09
CA LEU A 10 -41.90 0.03 15.37
C LEU A 10 -41.52 -0.28 16.83
N LEU A 11 -40.39 -0.94 17.05
CA LEU A 11 -39.80 -1.14 18.37
C LEU A 11 -39.05 0.15 18.77
N THR A 12 -39.69 0.99 19.57
CA THR A 12 -39.05 2.14 20.24
C THR A 12 -38.15 1.66 21.38
N LEU A 13 -36.84 1.91 21.26
CA LEU A 13 -35.87 1.75 22.34
C LEU A 13 -36.07 2.90 23.34
N LEU A 14 -36.43 2.57 24.57
CA LEU A 14 -36.50 3.50 25.71
C LEU A 14 -35.10 3.90 26.14
N LEU A 15 -34.81 5.20 26.08
CA LEU A 15 -33.64 5.82 26.71
C LEU A 15 -34.01 6.10 28.17
N GLU A 16 -33.55 5.29 29.12
CA GLU A 16 -33.66 5.61 30.55
C GLU A 16 -32.63 6.69 30.90
N ALA A 17 -33.10 7.94 30.99
CA ALA A 17 -32.38 9.01 31.65
C ALA A 17 -32.53 8.84 33.17
N ALA A 18 -31.45 8.44 33.84
CA ALA A 18 -31.41 8.45 35.29
C ALA A 18 -31.34 9.90 35.80
N VAL A 19 -32.45 10.36 36.36
CA VAL A 19 -32.55 11.59 37.15
C VAL A 19 -31.86 11.34 38.49
N LEU A 20 -30.74 12.03 38.76
CA LEU A 20 -30.15 12.08 40.09
C LEU A 20 -30.84 13.17 40.91
N PRO A 21 -31.26 12.89 42.15
CA PRO A 21 -31.78 13.91 43.04
C PRO A 21 -30.65 14.77 43.61
N ASP A 22 -30.87 16.07 43.51
CA ASP A 22 -30.09 17.13 44.13
C ASP A 22 -30.19 17.01 45.66
N ASN A 23 -29.08 16.76 46.34
CA ASN A 23 -28.96 16.94 47.78
C ASN A 23 -27.50 17.22 48.14
N GLY A 24 -27.26 18.47 48.53
CA GLY A 24 -25.97 18.94 49.03
C GLY A 24 -25.50 18.14 50.24
N GLY A 25 -24.24 17.72 50.18
CA GLY A 25 -23.54 17.06 51.28
C GLY A 25 -22.11 16.80 50.88
N VAL A 26 -21.17 17.53 51.48
CA VAL A 26 -19.73 17.29 51.37
C VAL A 26 -19.43 15.91 51.96
N ILE A 27 -18.87 14.99 51.18
CA ILE A 27 -18.31 13.73 51.70
C ILE A 27 -16.93 13.49 51.09
N ASP A 28 -15.95 13.62 51.98
CA ASP A 28 -14.54 13.25 51.87
C ASP A 28 -14.41 11.73 51.69
N TRP A 29 -13.77 11.29 50.61
CA TRP A 29 -13.48 9.87 50.37
C TRP A 29 -12.01 9.59 50.68
N GLN A 30 -11.77 9.34 51.96
CA GLN A 30 -10.56 8.68 52.42
C GLN A 30 -10.47 7.24 51.87
N TYR A 31 -9.27 6.96 51.37
CA TYR A 31 -8.70 5.66 51.03
C TYR A 31 -9.23 4.48 51.87
N LEU A 32 -9.88 3.52 51.21
CA LEU A 32 -10.06 2.17 51.74
C LEU A 32 -9.47 1.17 50.75
N GLU A 33 -8.17 0.87 50.92
CA GLU A 33 -7.53 -0.28 50.29
C GLU A 33 -8.13 -1.58 50.84
N LYS A 34 -9.07 -2.16 50.09
CA LYS A 34 -9.38 -3.59 50.22
C LYS A 34 -8.65 -4.31 49.09
N LYS A 35 -7.52 -4.94 49.43
CA LYS A 35 -6.74 -5.81 48.54
C LYS A 35 -7.60 -6.98 48.05
N SER A 36 -8.26 -6.82 46.91
CA SER A 36 -8.71 -7.94 46.08
C SER A 36 -7.58 -8.30 45.12
N THR A 37 -6.85 -9.38 45.40
CA THR A 37 -5.92 -9.97 44.43
C THR A 37 -6.72 -10.75 43.39
N VAL A 38 -7.39 -10.03 42.50
CA VAL A 38 -7.69 -10.58 41.17
C VAL A 38 -6.44 -10.33 40.35
N ARG A 39 -5.68 -11.40 40.06
CA ARG A 39 -4.63 -11.33 39.06
C ARG A 39 -5.31 -11.06 37.72
N TYR A 40 -5.39 -9.81 37.30
CA TYR A 40 -5.52 -9.49 35.89
C TYR A 40 -4.21 -9.96 35.23
N ALA A 41 -4.24 -11.18 34.69
CA ALA A 41 -3.29 -11.55 33.66
C ALA A 41 -3.44 -10.50 32.54
N PRO A 42 -2.36 -9.87 32.06
CA PRO A 42 -2.48 -9.01 30.89
C PRO A 42 -2.85 -9.92 29.71
N LEU A 43 -4.10 -9.89 29.28
CA LEU A 43 -4.49 -10.34 27.95
C LEU A 43 -3.85 -9.36 26.94
N ARG A 44 -2.60 -9.61 26.60
CA ARG A 44 -1.94 -9.06 25.41
C ARG A 44 -1.17 -10.22 24.77
N SER A 45 -1.88 -11.09 24.05
CA SER A 45 -1.23 -11.74 22.91
C SER A 45 -0.92 -10.61 21.93
N SER A 46 0.36 -10.30 21.75
CA SER A 46 0.76 -9.43 20.65
C SER A 46 0.42 -10.14 19.36
N VAL A 47 -0.51 -9.58 18.59
CA VAL A 47 -0.79 -9.94 17.19
C VAL A 47 0.55 -10.09 16.46
N SER A 48 0.75 -11.21 15.73
CA SER A 48 2.00 -11.48 15.01
C SER A 48 2.22 -10.45 13.89
N GLU A 49 3.45 -10.32 13.38
CA GLU A 49 3.69 -9.45 12.22
C GLU A 49 2.92 -9.95 10.99
N GLN A 50 2.84 -11.26 10.78
CA GLN A 50 2.01 -11.89 9.74
C GLN A 50 0.54 -11.46 9.84
N GLU A 51 -0.04 -11.54 11.04
CA GLU A 51 -1.43 -11.17 11.26
C GLU A 51 -1.67 -9.67 11.02
N LYS A 52 -0.72 -8.80 11.38
CA LYS A 52 -0.77 -7.37 11.03
C LYS A 52 -0.74 -7.15 9.51
N GLY A 53 0.12 -7.89 8.80
CA GLY A 53 0.19 -7.85 7.34
C GLY A 53 -1.11 -8.28 6.68
N LEU A 54 -1.69 -9.39 7.14
CA LEU A 54 -2.98 -9.89 6.66
C LEU A 54 -4.10 -8.88 6.89
N ILE A 55 -4.21 -8.33 8.11
CA ILE A 55 -5.20 -7.30 8.44
C ILE A 55 -5.05 -6.09 7.52
N TYR A 56 -3.80 -5.63 7.33
CA TYR A 56 -3.53 -4.49 6.47
C TYR A 56 -3.92 -4.76 5.02
N LEU A 57 -3.43 -5.86 4.43
CA LEU A 57 -3.74 -6.24 3.06
C LEU A 57 -5.25 -6.43 2.84
N ASN A 58 -5.94 -7.04 3.80
CA ASN A 58 -7.40 -7.19 3.75
C ASN A 58 -8.13 -5.85 3.82
N SER A 59 -7.60 -4.85 4.53
CA SER A 59 -8.16 -3.49 4.49
C SER A 59 -8.03 -2.85 3.10
N LEU A 60 -6.93 -3.11 2.38
CA LEU A 60 -6.73 -2.64 1.01
C LEU A 60 -7.66 -3.35 0.03
N ARG A 61 -7.77 -4.68 0.13
CA ARG A 61 -8.67 -5.51 -0.70
C ARG A 61 -10.14 -5.12 -0.49
N SER A 62 -10.58 -5.02 0.75
CA SER A 62 -11.95 -4.63 1.07
C SER A 62 -12.28 -3.21 0.61
N GLY A 63 -11.34 -2.26 0.76
CA GLY A 63 -11.50 -0.90 0.21
C GLY A 63 -11.63 -0.88 -1.31
N ALA A 64 -10.96 -1.79 -2.01
CA ALA A 64 -11.09 -2.01 -3.45
C ALA A 64 -12.34 -2.85 -3.84
N GLY A 65 -13.15 -3.26 -2.87
CA GLY A 65 -14.39 -4.03 -3.07
C GLY A 65 -14.20 -5.54 -3.20
N LEU A 66 -12.96 -6.06 -3.08
CA LEU A 66 -12.65 -7.49 -3.12
C LEU A 66 -13.02 -8.17 -1.79
N ILE A 67 -13.20 -9.49 -1.86
CA ILE A 67 -13.23 -10.32 -0.65
C ILE A 67 -11.88 -10.30 0.08
N THR A 68 -11.92 -10.45 1.40
CA THR A 68 -10.73 -10.60 2.22
C THR A 68 -10.12 -11.99 2.05
N PHE A 69 -8.80 -12.08 2.14
CA PHE A 69 -8.12 -13.36 2.29
C PHE A 69 -8.34 -13.97 3.67
N SER A 70 -8.46 -15.29 3.71
CA SER A 70 -8.36 -16.10 4.93
C SER A 70 -6.92 -16.55 5.14
N ALA A 71 -6.44 -16.57 6.39
CA ALA A 71 -5.13 -17.15 6.70
C ALA A 71 -5.16 -18.67 6.51
N ASN A 72 -4.12 -19.24 5.92
CA ASN A 72 -3.97 -20.69 5.76
C ASN A 72 -2.59 -21.15 6.24
N SER A 73 -2.56 -22.12 7.16
CA SER A 73 -1.31 -22.57 7.80
C SER A 73 -0.36 -23.34 6.88
N GLU A 74 -0.88 -24.00 5.84
CA GLU A 74 -0.04 -24.69 4.85
C GLU A 74 0.65 -23.66 3.95
N LEU A 75 -0.08 -22.61 3.54
CA LEU A 75 0.51 -21.46 2.83
C LEU A 75 1.50 -20.70 3.71
N ASP A 76 1.21 -20.49 5.00
CA ASP A 76 2.16 -19.88 5.95
C ASP A 76 3.46 -20.69 6.02
N THR A 77 3.34 -22.02 6.02
CA THR A 77 4.50 -22.93 6.01
C THR A 77 5.30 -22.80 4.73
N ALA A 78 4.66 -22.78 3.56
CA ALA A 78 5.32 -22.59 2.27
C ALA A 78 6.06 -21.24 2.22
N ALA A 79 5.37 -20.16 2.60
CA ALA A 79 5.92 -18.82 2.57
C ALA A 79 7.08 -18.65 3.56
N GLN A 80 6.96 -19.20 4.76
CA GLN A 80 8.02 -19.13 5.77
C GLN A 80 9.27 -19.92 5.33
N ASN A 81 9.10 -21.15 4.84
CA ASN A 81 10.20 -21.95 4.31
C ASN A 81 10.95 -21.20 3.21
N HIS A 82 10.22 -20.52 2.31
CA HIS A 82 10.84 -19.75 1.24
C HIS A 82 11.64 -18.55 1.78
N THR A 83 11.07 -17.78 2.72
CA THR A 83 11.83 -16.67 3.33
C THR A 83 13.07 -17.14 4.09
N ASP A 84 13.00 -18.29 4.76
CA ASP A 84 14.14 -18.88 5.46
C ASP A 84 15.22 -19.33 4.47
N TYR A 85 14.84 -19.96 3.34
CA TYR A 85 15.74 -20.30 2.25
C TYR A 85 16.45 -19.06 1.69
N LEU A 86 15.70 -17.99 1.37
CA LEU A 86 16.26 -16.77 0.80
C LEU A 86 17.28 -16.11 1.74
N VAL A 87 16.91 -15.96 3.02
CA VAL A 87 17.76 -15.34 4.05
C VAL A 87 18.98 -16.21 4.36
N TYR A 88 18.83 -17.53 4.44
CA TYR A 88 19.95 -18.43 4.72
C TYR A 88 21.01 -18.40 3.61
N HIS A 89 20.60 -18.25 2.35
CA HIS A 89 21.51 -18.37 1.19
C HIS A 89 21.99 -17.06 0.55
N ASN A 90 21.56 -15.90 1.04
CA ASN A 90 21.92 -14.63 0.38
C ASN A 90 21.36 -14.42 -1.03
N LEU A 91 20.12 -14.88 -1.22
CA LEU A 91 19.32 -14.79 -2.43
C LEU A 91 18.09 -13.89 -2.31
N PHE A 92 17.67 -13.33 -3.45
CA PHE A 92 16.37 -12.69 -3.60
C PHE A 92 15.74 -13.14 -4.93
N GLY A 93 14.47 -13.54 -4.88
CA GLY A 93 13.71 -13.96 -6.06
C GLY A 93 12.61 -14.95 -5.70
N HIS A 94 11.87 -15.39 -6.72
CA HIS A 94 10.73 -16.31 -6.59
C HIS A 94 11.13 -17.80 -6.59
N TYR A 95 12.38 -18.11 -6.97
CA TYR A 95 12.80 -19.47 -7.26
C TYR A 95 13.87 -19.98 -6.29
N GLU A 96 13.79 -21.26 -5.96
CA GLU A 96 14.84 -21.99 -5.24
C GLU A 96 15.65 -22.86 -6.20
N ASP A 97 16.94 -22.99 -5.95
CA ASP A 97 17.88 -23.76 -6.76
C ASP A 97 18.50 -24.86 -5.90
N LYS A 98 18.00 -26.08 -6.09
CA LYS A 98 18.43 -27.27 -5.37
C LYS A 98 19.90 -27.62 -5.59
N ASP A 99 20.43 -27.36 -6.78
CA ASP A 99 21.77 -27.81 -7.16
C ASP A 99 22.83 -26.88 -6.58
N SER A 100 22.57 -25.57 -6.59
CA SER A 100 23.47 -24.56 -6.03
C SER A 100 23.31 -24.37 -4.52
N TYR A 101 22.09 -24.53 -4.00
CA TYR A 101 21.71 -24.20 -2.61
C TYR A 101 20.77 -25.28 -2.02
N PRO A 102 21.27 -26.49 -1.73
CA PRO A 102 20.41 -27.62 -1.33
C PRO A 102 19.80 -27.51 0.07
N GLU A 103 20.40 -26.77 0.99
CA GLU A 103 19.88 -26.61 2.35
C GLU A 103 18.57 -25.81 2.36
N LEU A 104 17.60 -26.21 3.18
CA LEU A 104 16.27 -25.59 3.27
C LEU A 104 15.45 -25.58 1.96
N PHE A 105 15.92 -26.27 0.91
CA PHE A 105 15.18 -26.40 -0.34
C PHE A 105 13.86 -27.15 -0.12
N THR A 106 12.76 -26.53 -0.55
CA THR A 106 11.41 -27.11 -0.48
C THR A 106 10.74 -27.22 -1.84
N GLY A 107 11.17 -26.43 -2.83
CA GLY A 107 10.65 -26.50 -4.19
C GLY A 107 11.14 -25.35 -5.07
N THR A 108 11.36 -25.62 -6.36
CA THR A 108 11.94 -24.62 -7.27
C THR A 108 10.98 -23.48 -7.54
N ALA A 109 9.75 -23.75 -7.96
CA ALA A 109 8.73 -22.73 -8.18
C ALA A 109 7.83 -22.53 -6.96
N PRO A 110 7.12 -21.40 -6.83
CA PRO A 110 6.16 -21.19 -5.73
C PRO A 110 5.13 -22.31 -5.61
N SER A 111 4.61 -22.81 -6.73
CA SER A 111 3.70 -23.95 -6.77
C SER A 111 4.29 -25.24 -6.20
N ASP A 112 5.57 -25.51 -6.45
CA ASP A 112 6.25 -26.69 -5.90
C ASP A 112 6.31 -26.59 -4.37
N ARG A 113 6.62 -25.40 -3.84
CA ARG A 113 6.69 -25.13 -2.40
C ARG A 113 5.33 -25.20 -1.71
N ILE A 114 4.29 -24.61 -2.33
CA ILE A 114 2.90 -24.70 -1.87
C ILE A 114 2.46 -26.17 -1.81
N THR A 115 2.76 -26.94 -2.86
CA THR A 115 2.45 -28.39 -2.90
C THR A 115 3.25 -29.17 -1.85
N TYR A 116 4.53 -28.83 -1.66
CA TYR A 116 5.40 -29.45 -0.65
C TYR A 116 4.87 -29.23 0.77
N ALA A 117 4.29 -28.05 1.04
CA ALA A 117 3.66 -27.73 2.33
C ALA A 117 2.32 -28.44 2.56
N GLY A 118 1.80 -29.15 1.54
CA GLY A 118 0.57 -29.96 1.63
C GLY A 118 -0.67 -29.29 1.07
N TYR A 119 -0.58 -28.06 0.58
CA TYR A 119 -1.71 -27.32 0.04
C TYR A 119 -1.98 -27.71 -1.42
N ASP A 120 -3.16 -28.26 -1.69
CA ASP A 120 -3.66 -28.50 -3.04
C ASP A 120 -4.19 -27.19 -3.63
N TRP A 121 -3.74 -26.76 -4.81
CA TRP A 121 -4.09 -25.44 -5.34
C TRP A 121 -4.72 -25.54 -6.74
N MET A 122 -5.75 -24.72 -6.96
CA MET A 122 -6.38 -24.53 -8.27
C MET A 122 -5.85 -23.28 -8.96
N ALA A 123 -5.57 -22.24 -8.17
CA ALA A 123 -4.86 -21.04 -8.58
C ALA A 123 -3.89 -20.63 -7.47
N TYR A 124 -2.78 -20.02 -7.86
CA TYR A 124 -1.81 -19.45 -6.94
C TYR A 124 -1.18 -18.18 -7.53
N SER A 125 -0.64 -17.36 -6.65
CA SER A 125 0.20 -16.21 -6.96
C SER A 125 1.14 -15.99 -5.78
N GLU A 126 2.33 -15.47 -6.05
CA GLU A 126 3.31 -15.14 -5.01
C GLU A 126 3.73 -13.69 -5.17
N ASN A 127 3.83 -12.97 -4.05
CA ASN A 127 4.56 -11.73 -3.96
C ASN A 127 5.74 -11.92 -3.00
N VAL A 128 6.92 -11.46 -3.43
CA VAL A 128 8.14 -11.49 -2.60
C VAL A 128 8.75 -10.10 -2.53
N SER A 129 9.23 -9.70 -1.36
CA SER A 129 9.97 -8.45 -1.20
C SER A 129 11.07 -8.60 -0.17
N ALA A 130 12.09 -7.75 -0.27
CA ALA A 130 13.16 -7.72 0.72
C ALA A 130 13.63 -6.28 0.99
N GLY A 131 14.28 -6.06 2.13
CA GLY A 131 14.83 -4.75 2.53
C GLY A 131 13.82 -3.78 3.15
N SER A 132 12.55 -4.19 3.28
CA SER A 132 11.52 -3.36 3.92
C SER A 132 11.60 -3.44 5.45
N ASP A 133 11.65 -2.28 6.12
CA ASP A 133 11.76 -2.22 7.59
C ASP A 133 10.51 -2.74 8.32
N THR A 134 9.36 -2.77 7.65
CA THR A 134 8.08 -3.22 8.23
C THR A 134 7.25 -3.92 7.17
N ILE A 135 6.33 -4.78 7.61
CA ILE A 135 5.37 -5.44 6.71
C ILE A 135 4.47 -4.45 5.96
N TYR A 136 4.12 -3.32 6.58
CA TYR A 136 3.36 -2.25 5.91
C TYR A 136 4.13 -1.63 4.75
N ARG A 137 5.44 -1.36 4.93
CA ARG A 137 6.30 -0.84 3.85
C ARG A 137 6.50 -1.88 2.74
N SER A 138 6.59 -3.16 3.10
CA SER A 138 6.63 -4.27 2.15
C SER A 138 5.37 -4.31 1.28
N ILE A 139 4.19 -4.34 1.91
CA ILE A 139 2.90 -4.36 1.20
C ILE A 139 2.73 -3.08 0.37
N ASP A 140 3.01 -1.90 0.91
CA ASP A 140 2.88 -0.63 0.17
C ASP A 140 3.82 -0.56 -1.04
N GLY A 141 5.05 -1.07 -0.91
CA GLY A 141 6.01 -1.15 -2.00
C GLY A 141 5.55 -2.10 -3.10
N LEU A 142 5.07 -3.29 -2.72
CA LEU A 142 4.49 -4.26 -3.65
C LEU A 142 3.19 -3.76 -4.29
N MET A 143 2.37 -2.96 -3.59
CA MET A 143 1.20 -2.30 -4.19
C MET A 143 1.60 -1.16 -5.15
N SER A 144 2.81 -0.64 -5.07
CA SER A 144 3.37 0.33 -6.03
C SER A 144 3.82 -0.35 -7.32
N ALA A 145 4.37 -1.56 -7.20
CA ALA A 145 4.81 -2.44 -8.28
C ALA A 145 3.61 -3.14 -8.94
N ILE A 146 3.40 -2.95 -10.24
CA ILE A 146 2.10 -3.20 -10.87
C ILE A 146 1.77 -4.70 -10.98
N TYR A 147 2.76 -5.56 -11.21
CA TYR A 147 2.52 -6.99 -11.34
C TYR A 147 2.23 -7.60 -9.97
N HIS A 148 2.93 -7.13 -8.95
CA HIS A 148 2.69 -7.52 -7.56
C HIS A 148 1.33 -7.03 -7.04
N ARG A 149 0.95 -5.80 -7.41
CA ARG A 149 -0.39 -5.25 -7.15
C ARG A 149 -1.48 -6.15 -7.71
N PHE A 150 -1.36 -6.59 -8.97
CA PHE A 150 -2.34 -7.51 -9.56
C PHE A 150 -2.34 -8.89 -8.88
N GLY A 151 -1.21 -9.34 -8.32
CA GLY A 151 -1.18 -10.50 -7.43
C GLY A 151 -2.03 -10.30 -6.17
N PHE A 152 -1.84 -9.18 -5.47
CA PHE A 152 -2.59 -8.86 -4.24
C PHE A 152 -4.08 -8.57 -4.47
N LEU A 153 -4.45 -8.06 -5.63
CA LEU A 153 -5.82 -7.70 -5.98
C LEU A 153 -6.51 -8.74 -6.89
N ASN A 154 -5.90 -9.91 -7.06
CA ASN A 154 -6.41 -10.97 -7.93
C ASN A 154 -7.79 -11.46 -7.50
N PHE A 155 -8.63 -11.81 -8.50
CA PHE A 155 -9.96 -12.38 -8.35
C PHE A 155 -10.00 -13.91 -8.11
N ASN A 156 -8.88 -14.60 -8.32
CA ASN A 156 -8.80 -16.06 -8.33
C ASN A 156 -8.47 -16.66 -6.95
N THR A 157 -7.98 -15.84 -6.02
CA THR A 157 -7.45 -16.29 -4.73
C THR A 157 -8.26 -15.71 -3.57
N ASP A 158 -8.40 -16.50 -2.52
CA ASP A 158 -9.18 -16.20 -1.30
C ASP A 158 -8.49 -16.66 -0.01
N GLU A 159 -7.33 -17.31 -0.12
CA GLU A 159 -6.48 -17.70 1.01
C GLU A 159 -5.07 -17.12 0.83
N ILE A 160 -4.38 -16.90 1.95
CA ILE A 160 -3.00 -16.40 1.97
C ILE A 160 -2.18 -17.00 3.12
N GLY A 161 -0.90 -17.23 2.83
CA GLY A 161 0.15 -17.45 3.82
C GLY A 161 1.22 -16.37 3.76
N ILE A 162 1.80 -16.02 4.91
CA ILE A 162 2.79 -14.95 5.04
C ILE A 162 4.04 -15.47 5.76
N GLY A 163 5.17 -15.44 5.05
CA GLY A 163 6.49 -15.76 5.58
C GLY A 163 7.28 -14.51 5.87
N ILE A 164 8.02 -14.49 6.98
CA ILE A 164 8.91 -13.38 7.34
C ILE A 164 10.19 -13.95 7.95
N SER A 165 11.33 -13.65 7.35
CA SER A 165 12.64 -14.04 7.87
C SER A 165 13.60 -12.86 7.83
N SER A 166 14.48 -12.73 8.83
CA SER A 166 15.39 -11.59 8.93
C SER A 166 16.76 -11.95 9.48
N ASP A 167 17.82 -11.43 8.86
CA ASP A 167 19.19 -11.47 9.34
C ASP A 167 19.88 -10.12 9.07
N ASN A 168 20.42 -9.48 10.12
CA ASN A 168 21.08 -8.18 10.01
C ASN A 168 22.45 -8.21 9.31
N SER A 169 23.05 -9.39 9.14
CA SER A 169 24.29 -9.58 8.37
C SER A 169 24.07 -9.55 6.85
N TYR A 170 22.79 -9.58 6.45
CA TYR A 170 22.34 -9.78 5.10
C TYR A 170 22.15 -8.47 4.32
N ALA A 171 22.39 -8.50 3.01
CA ALA A 171 22.24 -7.32 2.15
C ALA A 171 20.79 -6.79 2.16
N TYR A 172 19.81 -7.69 2.18
CA TYR A 172 18.38 -7.33 2.15
C TYR A 172 17.68 -7.37 3.51
N ARG A 173 18.41 -7.58 4.63
CA ARG A 173 17.96 -7.62 6.04
C ARG A 173 16.75 -8.49 6.40
N THR A 174 15.59 -8.26 5.79
CA THR A 174 14.33 -8.96 6.01
C THR A 174 13.71 -9.31 4.67
N ALA A 175 13.32 -10.58 4.49
CA ALA A 175 12.52 -11.07 3.39
C ALA A 175 11.06 -11.28 3.84
N TYR A 176 10.12 -10.95 2.96
CA TYR A 176 8.69 -11.20 3.14
C TYR A 176 8.19 -11.99 1.93
N ASN A 177 7.46 -13.07 2.17
CA ASN A 177 6.76 -13.82 1.14
C ASN A 177 5.27 -13.85 1.42
N TYR A 178 4.46 -13.70 0.37
CA TYR A 178 3.01 -13.75 0.42
C TYR A 178 2.55 -14.76 -0.61
N ASP A 179 2.15 -15.95 -0.16
CA ASP A 179 1.59 -16.99 -1.03
C ASP A 179 0.08 -16.90 -0.99
N MET A 180 -0.53 -16.49 -2.10
CA MET A 180 -1.98 -16.36 -2.23
C MET A 180 -2.50 -17.49 -3.11
N ALA A 181 -3.51 -18.21 -2.64
CA ALA A 181 -4.03 -19.36 -3.37
C ALA A 181 -5.53 -19.56 -3.18
N ASN A 182 -6.05 -20.58 -3.84
CA ASN A 182 -7.42 -21.06 -3.69
C ASN A 182 -7.44 -22.59 -3.89
N GLN A 183 -8.09 -23.29 -2.95
CA GLN A 183 -8.36 -24.73 -3.03
C GLN A 183 -9.63 -25.07 -3.83
N GLY A 184 -10.56 -24.11 -3.91
CA GLY A 184 -11.90 -24.30 -4.44
C GLY A 184 -12.07 -24.05 -5.94
N SER A 185 -13.32 -23.75 -6.32
CA SER A 185 -13.66 -23.32 -7.68
C SER A 185 -13.23 -21.87 -7.89
N ILE A 186 -12.29 -21.64 -8.81
CA ILE A 186 -11.87 -20.28 -9.21
C ILE A 186 -13.07 -19.43 -9.62
N THR A 187 -14.04 -20.02 -10.32
CA THR A 187 -15.27 -19.32 -10.73
C THR A 187 -16.08 -18.88 -9.52
N ASP A 188 -16.21 -19.71 -8.48
CA ASP A 188 -16.96 -19.33 -7.28
C ASP A 188 -16.30 -18.14 -6.58
N THR A 189 -14.96 -18.18 -6.45
CA THR A 189 -14.17 -17.06 -5.91
C THR A 189 -14.34 -15.78 -6.72
N ARG A 190 -14.29 -15.87 -8.06
CA ARG A 190 -14.54 -14.73 -8.95
C ARG A 190 -15.96 -14.19 -8.84
N GLN A 191 -16.96 -15.05 -8.62
CA GLN A 191 -18.35 -14.60 -8.46
C GLN A 191 -18.58 -13.82 -7.16
N LEU A 192 -17.80 -14.07 -6.10
CA LEU A 192 -17.86 -13.30 -4.85
C LEU A 192 -17.22 -11.90 -4.98
N ASN A 193 -16.34 -11.72 -5.94
CA ASN A 193 -15.59 -10.48 -6.16
C ASN A 193 -16.35 -9.46 -7.05
N PRO A 194 -15.97 -8.18 -7.07
CA PRO A 194 -16.66 -7.15 -7.85
C PRO A 194 -16.46 -7.36 -9.36
N ALA A 195 -17.21 -6.62 -10.17
CA ALA A 195 -17.03 -6.64 -11.63
C ALA A 195 -15.68 -6.01 -12.05
N TYR A 196 -15.16 -5.06 -11.29
CA TYR A 196 -13.85 -4.49 -11.55
C TYR A 196 -13.22 -4.02 -10.25
N VAL A 197 -11.90 -3.87 -10.29
CA VAL A 197 -11.08 -3.30 -9.23
C VAL A 197 -10.41 -2.04 -9.75
N LEU A 198 -10.49 -0.97 -8.96
CA LEU A 198 -9.79 0.29 -9.19
C LEU A 198 -8.66 0.39 -8.18
N TRP A 199 -7.48 0.80 -8.64
CA TRP A 199 -6.37 1.11 -7.73
C TRP A 199 -5.66 2.43 -8.11
N PRO A 200 -5.34 3.30 -7.13
CA PRO A 200 -5.93 3.31 -5.80
C PRO A 200 -7.46 3.39 -5.88
N TYR A 201 -8.14 2.70 -4.96
CA TYR A 201 -9.60 2.62 -4.99
C TYR A 201 -10.25 3.98 -4.67
N SER A 202 -11.52 4.11 -5.03
CA SER A 202 -12.27 5.36 -4.84
C SER A 202 -12.28 5.79 -3.37
N GLY A 203 -11.78 7.00 -3.09
CA GLY A 203 -11.69 7.55 -1.74
C GLY A 203 -10.45 7.09 -0.95
N TYR A 204 -9.54 6.29 -1.53
CA TYR A 204 -8.27 5.95 -0.89
C TYR A 204 -7.49 7.22 -0.54
N ASN A 205 -6.89 7.27 0.66
CA ASN A 205 -6.32 8.50 1.20
C ASN A 205 -4.84 8.40 1.59
N SER A 206 -4.19 7.30 1.25
CA SER A 206 -2.80 7.04 1.57
C SER A 206 -2.02 6.52 0.36
N ALA A 207 -2.33 7.01 -0.84
CA ALA A 207 -1.56 6.66 -2.04
C ALA A 207 -0.12 7.15 -1.92
N GLN A 208 0.83 6.28 -2.30
CA GLN A 208 2.20 6.69 -2.50
C GLN A 208 2.28 7.70 -3.66
N THR A 209 3.24 8.60 -3.60
CA THR A 209 3.44 9.64 -4.61
C THR A 209 4.15 9.14 -5.85
N SER A 210 5.05 8.17 -5.67
CA SER A 210 5.98 7.73 -6.69
C SER A 210 6.00 6.21 -6.86
N PHE A 211 6.51 5.81 -8.02
CA PHE A 211 6.97 4.47 -8.33
C PHE A 211 8.47 4.56 -8.69
N SER A 212 9.28 3.70 -8.06
CA SER A 212 10.70 3.55 -8.39
C SER A 212 10.83 2.38 -9.34
N ASN A 213 11.44 2.59 -10.50
CA ASN A 213 11.52 1.58 -11.56
C ASN A 213 12.45 0.41 -11.22
N ASN A 214 12.00 -0.44 -10.30
CA ASN A 214 12.72 -1.60 -9.78
C ASN A 214 11.75 -2.77 -9.62
N GLU A 215 11.16 -3.15 -10.74
CA GLU A 215 10.26 -4.29 -10.87
C GLU A 215 10.75 -5.15 -12.06
N SER A 216 10.54 -6.46 -11.98
CA SER A 216 10.88 -7.40 -13.04
C SER A 216 9.65 -8.27 -13.34
N PRO A 217 9.13 -8.30 -14.59
CA PRO A 217 9.56 -7.52 -15.76
C PRO A 217 9.55 -6.01 -15.54
N ASP A 218 10.28 -5.24 -16.35
CA ASP A 218 10.34 -3.78 -16.22
C ASP A 218 9.07 -3.14 -16.82
N PRO A 219 8.21 -2.46 -16.04
CA PRO A 219 6.99 -1.83 -16.57
C PRO A 219 7.27 -0.52 -17.31
N LEU A 220 8.43 0.11 -17.12
CA LEU A 220 8.82 1.38 -17.72
C LEU A 220 10.26 1.32 -18.27
N PRO A 221 10.53 0.50 -19.30
CA PRO A 221 11.88 0.35 -19.86
C PRO A 221 12.45 1.63 -20.47
N GLU A 222 11.61 2.65 -20.74
CA GLU A 222 12.06 4.00 -21.11
C GLU A 222 12.69 4.79 -19.95
N CYS A 223 12.45 4.38 -18.71
CA CYS A 223 12.99 4.98 -17.50
C CYS A 223 14.20 4.16 -17.06
N PRO A 224 15.30 4.79 -16.60
CA PRO A 224 16.43 4.04 -16.05
C PRO A 224 15.97 3.18 -14.86
N SER A 225 16.69 2.10 -14.58
CA SER A 225 16.47 1.35 -13.34
C SER A 225 16.56 2.30 -12.14
N TYR A 226 15.58 2.20 -11.24
CA TYR A 226 15.35 3.09 -10.10
C TYR A 226 14.99 4.55 -10.46
N GLY A 227 14.63 4.80 -11.71
CA GLY A 227 14.01 6.04 -12.15
C GLY A 227 12.66 6.26 -11.45
N ILE A 228 12.31 7.52 -11.19
CA ILE A 228 11.15 7.86 -10.34
C ILE A 228 10.00 8.41 -11.17
N ALA A 229 9.00 7.56 -11.42
CA ALA A 229 7.72 7.98 -11.99
C ALA A 229 6.70 8.30 -10.89
N GLY A 230 5.53 8.80 -11.26
CA GLY A 230 4.36 8.85 -10.39
C GLY A 230 3.81 7.46 -10.12
N ASN A 231 3.24 7.27 -8.93
CA ASN A 231 2.61 5.99 -8.60
C ASN A 231 1.45 5.70 -9.58
N PRO A 232 1.39 4.52 -10.19
CA PRO A 232 0.42 4.25 -11.24
C PRO A 232 -1.00 4.06 -10.70
N VAL A 233 -1.98 4.45 -11.51
CA VAL A 233 -3.38 4.05 -11.36
C VAL A 233 -3.67 2.85 -12.25
N SER A 234 -4.59 1.98 -11.86
CA SER A 234 -4.93 0.78 -12.62
C SER A 234 -6.40 0.39 -12.51
N VAL A 235 -6.87 -0.31 -13.53
CA VAL A 235 -8.19 -0.94 -13.61
C VAL A 235 -8.00 -2.41 -13.97
N GLU A 236 -8.66 -3.30 -13.25
CA GLU A 236 -8.76 -4.72 -13.59
C GLU A 236 -10.22 -5.15 -13.66
N PHE A 237 -10.63 -5.77 -14.75
CA PHE A 237 -11.99 -6.30 -14.90
C PHE A 237 -12.04 -7.80 -14.56
N ASN A 238 -13.11 -8.19 -13.88
CA ASN A 238 -13.35 -9.57 -13.51
C ASN A 238 -13.75 -10.36 -14.76
N PRO A 239 -12.99 -11.41 -15.13
CA PRO A 239 -13.22 -12.14 -16.38
C PRO A 239 -14.56 -12.87 -16.42
N ASP A 240 -15.17 -13.17 -15.27
CA ASP A 240 -16.43 -13.90 -15.19
C ASP A 240 -17.65 -12.97 -15.08
N LYS A 241 -17.44 -11.64 -15.03
CA LYS A 241 -18.50 -10.62 -14.92
C LYS A 241 -18.49 -9.59 -16.06
N ASN A 242 -17.50 -9.65 -16.94
CA ASN A 242 -17.32 -8.70 -18.01
C ASN A 242 -16.99 -9.38 -19.34
N ASP A 243 -17.62 -8.89 -20.40
CA ASP A 243 -17.30 -9.26 -21.77
C ASP A 243 -15.97 -8.60 -22.18
N ASP A 244 -15.57 -8.75 -23.45
CA ASP A 244 -14.38 -8.10 -24.00
C ASP A 244 -14.38 -6.59 -23.76
N ILE A 245 -13.27 -6.13 -23.17
CA ILE A 245 -13.06 -4.74 -22.79
C ILE A 245 -12.09 -4.13 -23.80
N SER A 246 -12.50 -3.02 -24.40
CA SER A 246 -11.62 -2.19 -25.22
C SER A 246 -11.50 -0.80 -24.58
N MET A 247 -10.29 -0.41 -24.20
CA MET A 247 -10.05 0.91 -23.62
C MET A 247 -10.16 2.00 -24.70
N ASN A 248 -10.98 3.02 -24.45
CA ASN A 248 -11.09 4.21 -25.29
C ASN A 248 -10.12 5.32 -24.82
N SER A 249 -10.06 5.55 -23.50
CA SER A 249 -9.13 6.50 -22.89
C SER A 249 -8.89 6.20 -21.41
N PHE A 250 -7.70 6.54 -20.92
CA PHE A 250 -7.34 6.50 -19.51
C PHE A 250 -6.64 7.80 -19.16
N LYS A 251 -7.15 8.54 -18.18
CA LYS A 251 -6.69 9.89 -17.84
C LYS A 251 -6.65 10.12 -16.34
N ILE A 252 -5.72 10.96 -15.90
CA ILE A 252 -5.60 11.43 -14.53
C ILE A 252 -5.52 12.96 -14.50
N PHE A 253 -6.17 13.56 -13.50
CA PHE A 253 -6.33 15.00 -13.36
C PHE A 253 -5.92 15.44 -11.96
N ASN A 254 -5.33 16.62 -11.88
CA ASN A 254 -5.13 17.33 -10.62
C ASN A 254 -6.49 17.74 -10.02
N ASN A 255 -6.48 18.15 -8.74
CA ASN A 255 -7.69 18.58 -8.05
C ASN A 255 -8.38 19.81 -8.69
N ASP A 256 -7.64 20.64 -9.40
CA ASP A 256 -8.16 21.81 -10.13
C ASP A 256 -8.80 21.45 -11.49
N GLY A 257 -8.78 20.16 -11.87
CA GLY A 257 -9.29 19.66 -13.15
C GLY A 257 -8.27 19.68 -14.29
N THR A 258 -7.03 20.12 -14.05
CA THR A 258 -5.97 20.10 -15.06
C THR A 258 -5.50 18.67 -15.32
N GLU A 259 -5.60 18.21 -16.57
CA GLU A 259 -5.12 16.88 -16.99
C GLU A 259 -3.59 16.76 -16.86
N ILE A 260 -3.12 15.64 -16.30
CA ILE A 260 -1.72 15.26 -16.34
C ILE A 260 -1.51 14.53 -17.66
N THR A 261 -0.94 15.22 -18.64
CA THR A 261 -0.81 14.70 -20.01
C THR A 261 0.47 13.88 -20.23
N ASN A 262 1.53 14.15 -19.47
CA ASN A 262 2.77 13.37 -19.53
C ASN A 262 2.59 12.04 -18.78
N THR A 263 2.05 11.04 -19.48
CA THR A 263 1.69 9.73 -18.93
C THR A 263 2.13 8.60 -19.86
N LYS A 264 2.35 7.42 -19.28
CA LYS A 264 2.54 6.16 -20.01
C LYS A 264 1.39 5.22 -19.64
N ILE A 265 0.70 4.71 -20.65
CA ILE A 265 -0.35 3.69 -20.47
C ILE A 265 0.25 2.34 -20.83
N LEU A 266 0.02 1.35 -19.96
CA LEU A 266 0.33 -0.05 -20.23
C LEU A 266 -0.97 -0.83 -20.42
N VAL A 267 -0.95 -1.67 -21.44
CA VAL A 267 -2.02 -2.60 -21.81
C VAL A 267 -1.37 -3.93 -22.17
N TYR A 268 -2.17 -4.99 -22.25
CA TYR A 268 -1.71 -6.26 -22.80
C TYR A 268 -1.17 -6.08 -24.23
N ASP A 269 0.06 -6.53 -24.45
CA ASP A 269 0.69 -6.64 -25.77
C ASP A 269 1.28 -8.05 -25.94
N PRO A 270 0.67 -8.90 -26.79
CA PRO A 270 1.15 -10.27 -27.02
C PRO A 270 2.52 -10.34 -27.71
N ASN A 271 3.02 -9.23 -28.25
CA ASN A 271 4.30 -9.17 -28.96
C ASN A 271 5.38 -8.42 -28.17
N HIS A 272 5.09 -7.99 -26.94
CA HIS A 272 6.08 -7.25 -26.16
C HIS A 272 7.29 -8.17 -25.88
N PRO A 273 8.53 -7.72 -26.15
CA PRO A 273 9.72 -8.55 -26.04
C PRO A 273 9.92 -9.15 -24.63
N ASP A 274 9.50 -8.41 -23.60
CA ASP A 274 9.56 -8.83 -22.19
C ASP A 274 8.24 -9.42 -21.65
N ASN A 275 7.19 -9.50 -22.49
CA ASN A 275 5.83 -9.96 -22.16
C ASN A 275 5.36 -9.53 -20.75
N PRO A 276 5.11 -8.22 -20.51
CA PRO A 276 4.65 -7.74 -19.22
C PRO A 276 3.37 -8.52 -18.88
N PRO A 277 3.24 -9.11 -17.67
CA PRO A 277 2.15 -10.05 -17.37
C PRO A 277 0.81 -9.34 -17.13
N LEU A 278 0.46 -8.38 -18.00
CA LEU A 278 -0.90 -7.88 -18.11
C LEU A 278 -1.72 -8.87 -18.92
N ASN A 279 -2.99 -9.01 -18.58
CA ASN A 279 -3.97 -9.66 -19.44
C ASN A 279 -4.88 -8.63 -20.12
N THR A 280 -5.75 -9.08 -21.03
CA THR A 280 -6.64 -8.21 -21.82
C THR A 280 -7.66 -7.41 -20.99
N LYS A 281 -7.76 -7.67 -19.68
CA LYS A 281 -8.65 -6.99 -18.73
C LYS A 281 -7.91 -6.07 -17.76
N GLN A 282 -6.60 -5.91 -17.90
CA GLN A 282 -5.76 -5.10 -17.03
C GLN A 282 -5.23 -3.86 -17.77
N PHE A 283 -5.40 -2.70 -17.16
CA PHE A 283 -5.01 -1.41 -17.71
C PHE A 283 -4.28 -0.60 -16.64
N VAL A 284 -3.17 0.02 -17.00
CA VAL A 284 -2.35 0.81 -16.06
C VAL A 284 -2.00 2.15 -16.69
N LEU A 285 -2.02 3.22 -15.90
CA LEU A 285 -1.54 4.54 -16.29
C LEU A 285 -0.52 5.03 -15.26
N PHE A 286 0.70 5.28 -15.74
CA PHE A 286 1.77 5.95 -15.00
C PHE A 286 1.77 7.45 -15.32
N PRO A 287 1.65 8.32 -14.33
CA PRO A 287 2.15 9.68 -14.44
C PRO A 287 3.67 9.64 -14.59
N MET A 288 4.26 10.31 -15.57
CA MET A 288 5.73 10.29 -15.76
C MET A 288 6.47 11.22 -14.81
N LYS A 289 5.74 11.84 -13.87
CA LYS A 289 6.25 12.69 -12.79
C LYS A 289 5.62 12.27 -11.47
N SER A 290 6.41 12.28 -10.40
CA SER A 290 5.92 12.02 -9.04
C SER A 290 4.73 12.91 -8.67
N LEU A 291 3.68 12.31 -8.11
CA LEU A 291 2.48 13.00 -7.64
C LEU A 291 2.79 13.81 -6.39
N SER A 292 2.17 14.96 -6.20
CA SER A 292 2.29 15.77 -4.97
C SER A 292 1.82 15.00 -3.74
N VAL A 293 2.46 15.23 -2.58
CA VAL A 293 1.96 14.76 -1.28
C VAL A 293 0.67 15.48 -0.88
N ASP A 294 -0.13 14.88 0.00
CA ASP A 294 -1.35 15.49 0.56
C ASP A 294 -2.27 16.13 -0.50
N SER A 295 -2.40 15.47 -1.65
CA SER A 295 -3.03 16.00 -2.84
C SER A 295 -4.10 15.05 -3.37
N ARG A 296 -5.19 15.62 -3.90
CA ARG A 296 -6.28 14.87 -4.53
C ARG A 296 -6.06 14.77 -6.03
N TYR A 297 -6.31 13.57 -6.57
CA TYR A 297 -6.31 13.29 -7.99
C TYR A 297 -7.64 12.65 -8.39
N ASN A 298 -8.13 13.02 -9.58
CA ASN A 298 -9.31 12.42 -10.18
C ASN A 298 -8.88 11.59 -11.40
N VAL A 299 -9.58 10.49 -11.66
CA VAL A 299 -9.22 9.54 -12.70
C VAL A 299 -10.45 9.22 -13.54
N GLU A 300 -10.26 9.14 -14.85
CA GLU A 300 -11.28 8.78 -15.83
C GLU A 300 -10.78 7.61 -16.67
N PHE A 301 -11.59 6.54 -16.72
CA PHE A 301 -11.36 5.40 -17.60
C PHE A 301 -12.59 5.19 -18.47
N SER A 302 -12.46 5.46 -19.77
CA SER A 302 -13.50 5.23 -20.77
C SER A 302 -13.19 3.95 -21.52
N TYR A 303 -14.19 3.07 -21.66
CA TYR A 303 -14.04 1.77 -22.31
C TYR A 303 -15.31 1.38 -23.06
N SER A 304 -15.17 0.44 -23.98
CA SER A 304 -16.26 -0.16 -24.73
C SER A 304 -16.41 -1.62 -24.32
N GLU A 305 -17.63 -2.05 -24.04
CA GLU A 305 -18.00 -3.41 -23.69
C GLU A 305 -19.29 -3.76 -24.43
N SER A 306 -19.30 -4.83 -25.21
CA SER A 306 -20.46 -5.26 -26.00
C SER A 306 -21.07 -4.17 -26.90
N GLY A 307 -20.23 -3.28 -27.42
CA GLY A 307 -20.60 -2.18 -28.31
C GLY A 307 -21.07 -0.90 -27.60
N GLU A 308 -21.17 -0.89 -26.27
CA GLU A 308 -21.55 0.27 -25.47
C GLU A 308 -20.33 0.94 -24.85
N THR A 309 -20.25 2.28 -24.95
CA THR A 309 -19.24 3.07 -24.25
C THR A 309 -19.66 3.35 -22.81
N LYS A 310 -18.78 3.01 -21.86
CA LYS A 310 -18.93 3.21 -20.42
C LYS A 310 -17.76 4.03 -19.88
N THR A 311 -17.96 4.68 -18.74
CA THR A 311 -16.93 5.51 -18.10
C THR A 311 -16.91 5.27 -16.61
N LEU A 312 -15.72 4.98 -16.07
CA LEU A 312 -15.45 4.93 -14.64
C LEU A 312 -14.80 6.25 -14.23
N LEU A 313 -15.34 6.88 -13.20
CA LEU A 313 -14.83 8.11 -12.60
C LEU A 313 -14.58 7.85 -11.12
N TRP A 314 -13.36 8.09 -10.67
CA TRP A 314 -13.03 7.99 -9.25
C TRP A 314 -11.95 8.99 -8.85
N HIS A 315 -11.68 9.06 -7.56
CA HIS A 315 -10.63 9.91 -7.02
C HIS A 315 -9.88 9.20 -5.90
N PHE A 316 -8.65 9.66 -5.65
CA PHE A 316 -7.85 9.25 -4.50
C PHE A 316 -7.04 10.44 -3.99
N ASN A 317 -6.48 10.28 -2.80
CA ASN A 317 -5.56 11.23 -2.19
C ASN A 317 -4.22 10.55 -1.92
N THR A 318 -3.14 11.26 -2.23
CA THR A 318 -1.81 10.88 -1.78
C THR A 318 -1.66 11.08 -0.28
N LYS A 319 -0.74 10.33 0.31
CA LYS A 319 -0.54 10.30 1.76
C LYS A 319 -0.31 11.70 2.34
N ARG A 320 -1.11 12.00 3.36
CA ARG A 320 -0.93 13.19 4.20
C ARG A 320 0.07 12.89 5.32
N TYR A 321 0.91 13.87 5.62
CA TYR A 321 1.81 13.87 6.77
C TYR A 321 1.44 15.02 7.69
N GLU A 322 1.62 14.85 9.01
CA GLU A 322 1.34 15.92 9.99
C GLU A 322 2.34 17.08 9.92
N ASN A 323 3.51 16.86 9.34
CA ASN A 323 4.54 17.87 9.20
C ASN A 323 4.28 18.75 7.96
N ARG A 324 4.68 20.02 8.04
CA ARG A 324 4.72 20.91 6.87
C ARG A 324 5.68 20.35 5.83
N HIS A 325 5.46 20.64 4.56
CA HIS A 325 6.25 20.04 3.49
C HIS A 325 6.76 21.04 2.46
N TYR A 326 7.84 20.65 1.77
CA TYR A 326 8.36 21.30 0.58
C TYR A 326 8.33 20.35 -0.59
N GLU A 327 7.98 20.87 -1.76
CA GLU A 327 8.23 20.21 -3.04
C GLU A 327 9.53 20.78 -3.62
N VAL A 328 10.57 19.96 -3.66
CA VAL A 328 11.90 20.34 -4.17
C VAL A 328 11.98 19.91 -5.63
N THR A 329 11.88 20.89 -6.53
CA THR A 329 11.95 20.67 -7.99
C THR A 329 13.25 21.14 -8.62
N ASP A 330 14.13 21.75 -7.82
CA ASP A 330 15.34 22.41 -8.27
C ASP A 330 16.38 22.48 -7.14
N GLY A 331 17.56 23.02 -7.46
CA GLY A 331 18.66 23.16 -6.50
C GLY A 331 18.58 24.39 -5.60
N ASN A 332 17.39 24.90 -5.31
CA ASN A 332 17.22 26.11 -4.51
C ASN A 332 17.48 25.91 -3.00
N SER A 333 17.44 27.03 -2.29
CA SER A 333 17.44 27.07 -0.83
C SER A 333 16.00 27.16 -0.30
N TYR A 334 15.70 26.38 0.72
CA TYR A 334 14.38 26.27 1.35
C TYR A 334 14.48 26.64 2.82
N ASP A 335 13.77 27.69 3.24
CA ASP A 335 13.82 28.20 4.61
C ASP A 335 13.14 27.23 5.59
N VAL A 336 13.84 26.82 6.64
CA VAL A 336 13.31 25.96 7.70
C VAL A 336 13.56 26.58 9.07
N VAL A 337 12.64 26.35 10.01
CA VAL A 337 12.84 26.80 11.39
C VAL A 337 13.65 25.76 12.15
N SER A 338 14.71 26.21 12.82
CA SER A 338 15.63 25.36 13.60
C SER A 338 14.87 24.42 14.55
N GLY A 339 15.18 23.13 14.46
CA GLY A 339 14.61 22.06 15.29
C GLY A 339 13.21 21.60 14.91
N LYS A 340 12.52 22.22 13.93
CA LYS A 340 11.25 21.71 13.42
C LYS A 340 11.46 20.57 12.41
N THR A 341 10.47 19.69 12.33
CA THR A 341 10.44 18.58 11.38
C THR A 341 9.59 18.93 10.16
N TYR A 342 10.12 18.64 8.98
CA TYR A 342 9.50 18.87 7.68
C TYR A 342 9.47 17.58 6.85
N ILE A 343 8.50 17.47 5.96
CA ILE A 343 8.55 16.53 4.85
C ILE A 343 9.21 17.21 3.65
N ILE A 344 10.26 16.63 3.12
CA ILE A 344 10.92 17.11 1.91
C ILE A 344 10.62 16.12 0.80
N HIS A 345 9.84 16.57 -0.18
CA HIS A 345 9.48 15.79 -1.35
C HIS A 345 10.34 16.24 -2.53
N VAL A 346 11.35 15.45 -2.86
CA VAL A 346 12.20 15.69 -4.02
C VAL A 346 11.43 15.26 -5.26
N LYS A 347 11.00 16.19 -6.11
CA LYS A 347 10.13 15.91 -7.26
C LYS A 347 10.91 16.06 -8.57
N PRO A 348 11.38 14.95 -9.15
CA PRO A 348 11.94 14.94 -10.49
C PRO A 348 11.04 15.60 -11.53
N ALA A 349 11.63 16.14 -12.58
CA ALA A 349 10.88 16.65 -13.73
C ALA A 349 10.20 15.52 -14.53
N ASP A 350 10.87 14.37 -14.61
CA ASP A 350 10.43 13.15 -15.28
C ASP A 350 11.04 11.90 -14.61
N CYS A 351 10.80 10.72 -15.18
CA CYS A 351 11.28 9.46 -14.62
C CYS A 351 12.79 9.18 -14.77
N THR A 352 13.57 10.08 -15.38
CA THR A 352 15.01 9.87 -15.60
C THR A 352 15.84 10.02 -14.34
N THR A 353 15.28 10.64 -13.29
CA THR A 353 15.99 10.86 -12.03
C THR A 353 16.06 9.62 -11.17
N VAL A 354 17.28 9.26 -10.76
CA VAL A 354 17.56 8.17 -9.82
C VAL A 354 18.02 8.74 -8.48
N LEU A 355 17.31 8.45 -7.39
CA LEU A 355 17.64 8.95 -6.05
C LEU A 355 18.21 7.87 -5.12
N ASN A 356 18.84 6.82 -5.64
CA ASN A 356 19.29 5.68 -4.84
C ASN A 356 20.27 6.05 -3.70
N SER A 357 21.12 7.05 -3.93
CA SER A 357 22.07 7.56 -2.95
C SER A 357 21.88 9.05 -2.71
N TYR A 358 22.16 9.45 -1.47
CA TYR A 358 22.19 10.85 -1.07
C TYR A 358 23.21 11.03 0.06
N SER A 359 23.71 12.25 0.21
CA SER A 359 24.54 12.66 1.33
C SER A 359 24.16 14.06 1.79
N TRP A 360 24.61 14.45 2.98
CA TRP A 360 24.38 15.79 3.53
C TRP A 360 25.58 16.27 4.34
N ASN A 361 25.71 17.59 4.51
CA ASN A 361 26.88 18.21 5.15
C ASN A 361 26.74 18.47 6.66
N ASN A 362 25.53 18.39 7.23
CA ASN A 362 25.28 18.73 8.63
C ASN A 362 25.04 17.48 9.50
N GLY A 363 26.00 17.15 10.37
CA GLY A 363 25.92 16.00 11.28
C GLY A 363 24.82 16.08 12.36
N ASN A 364 24.23 17.26 12.59
CA ASN A 364 23.11 17.43 13.54
C ASN A 364 21.73 17.24 12.89
N ALA A 365 21.67 17.06 11.57
CA ALA A 365 20.42 16.77 10.89
C ALA A 365 19.98 15.31 11.19
N VAL A 366 18.70 15.13 11.47
CA VAL A 366 18.06 13.81 11.56
C VAL A 366 17.26 13.60 10.28
N ILE A 367 17.57 12.53 9.56
CA ILE A 367 16.96 12.18 8.28
C ILE A 367 16.32 10.80 8.42
N GLU A 368 15.04 10.72 8.07
CA GLU A 368 14.36 9.46 7.82
C GLU A 368 13.87 9.45 6.38
N ARG A 369 14.27 8.43 5.62
CA ARG A 369 13.75 8.22 4.27
C ARG A 369 12.41 7.50 4.34
N LEU A 370 11.37 8.11 3.78
CA LEU A 370 10.00 7.60 3.77
C LEU A 370 9.67 6.83 2.49
N SER A 371 10.23 7.28 1.36
CA SER A 371 10.21 6.62 0.05
C SER A 371 11.47 7.02 -0.72
N MET A 372 11.62 6.59 -1.99
CA MET A 372 12.78 6.98 -2.79
C MET A 372 12.92 8.49 -2.96
N ASP A 373 11.81 9.22 -3.02
CA ASP A 373 11.75 10.65 -3.28
C ASP A 373 11.30 11.49 -2.07
N LEU A 374 10.99 10.86 -0.94
CA LEU A 374 10.38 11.53 0.21
C LEU A 374 11.18 11.32 1.49
N PHE A 375 11.42 12.42 2.21
CA PHE A 375 12.24 12.44 3.41
C PHE A 375 11.49 13.17 4.54
N ARG A 376 11.66 12.69 5.77
CA ARG A 376 11.32 13.42 7.00
C ARG A 376 12.62 13.93 7.60
N ILE A 377 12.75 15.26 7.70
CA ILE A 377 14.00 15.90 8.09
C ILE A 377 13.76 16.90 9.22
N SER A 378 14.64 16.89 10.22
CA SER A 378 14.77 17.98 11.19
C SER A 378 16.23 18.38 11.32
N THR A 379 16.50 19.69 11.37
CA THR A 379 17.86 20.21 11.45
C THR A 379 17.92 21.48 12.28
N THR A 380 19.07 21.74 12.92
CA THR A 380 19.34 22.94 13.72
C THR A 380 20.36 23.89 13.08
N GLY A 381 20.88 23.53 11.90
CA GLY A 381 21.85 24.32 11.13
C GLY A 381 21.62 24.12 9.62
N ASP A 382 22.18 25.01 8.80
CA ASP A 382 22.06 24.89 7.35
C ASP A 382 22.50 23.51 6.88
N THR A 383 21.68 22.88 6.06
CA THR A 383 21.87 21.48 5.64
C THR A 383 21.71 21.39 4.14
N THR A 384 22.80 21.13 3.44
CA THR A 384 22.82 20.89 2.00
C THR A 384 22.76 19.39 1.73
N PHE A 385 21.86 18.98 0.84
CA PHE A 385 21.71 17.62 0.35
C PHE A 385 22.31 17.48 -1.04
N TYR A 386 22.98 16.36 -1.29
CA TYR A 386 23.61 16.04 -2.56
C TYR A 386 23.07 14.71 -3.08
N PHE A 387 22.63 14.69 -4.34
CA PHE A 387 22.16 13.49 -5.01
C PHE A 387 22.99 13.23 -6.27
N PRO A 388 24.10 12.48 -6.17
CA PRO A 388 25.09 12.37 -7.24
C PRO A 388 24.58 11.65 -8.50
N ASN A 389 23.48 10.89 -8.39
CA ASN A 389 22.93 10.08 -9.48
C ASN A 389 21.58 10.62 -10.01
N SER A 390 21.17 11.82 -9.60
CA SER A 390 19.80 12.31 -9.78
C SER A 390 19.49 12.96 -11.13
N GLN A 391 20.48 13.56 -11.79
CA GLN A 391 20.43 14.16 -13.13
C GLN A 391 21.78 14.83 -13.39
N SER A 392 22.00 15.34 -14.61
CA SER A 392 23.14 16.21 -14.93
C SER A 392 22.64 17.63 -15.23
N PRO A 393 23.01 18.66 -14.43
CA PRO A 393 23.86 18.62 -13.25
C PRO A 393 23.21 17.89 -12.06
N GLU A 394 24.04 17.38 -11.13
CA GLU A 394 23.57 16.69 -9.92
C GLU A 394 22.62 17.57 -9.10
N LEU A 395 21.48 17.02 -8.67
CA LEU A 395 20.53 17.73 -7.82
C LEU A 395 21.16 17.99 -6.45
N THR A 396 21.26 19.26 -6.10
CA THR A 396 21.76 19.73 -4.81
C THR A 396 20.84 20.83 -4.29
N PHE A 397 20.25 20.67 -3.11
CA PHE A 397 19.41 21.70 -2.48
C PHE A 397 19.83 21.98 -1.04
N THR A 398 19.50 23.14 -0.51
CA THR A 398 19.84 23.52 0.87
C THR A 398 18.60 23.81 1.70
N LEU A 399 18.55 23.26 2.91
CA LEU A 399 17.64 23.70 3.96
C LEU A 399 18.37 24.79 4.77
N HIS A 400 17.90 26.03 4.67
CA HIS A 400 18.51 27.19 5.32
C HIS A 400 17.75 27.53 6.61
N ILE A 401 18.46 27.74 7.72
CA ILE A 401 17.83 28.12 8.99
C ILE A 401 17.38 29.57 8.93
N ALA A 402 16.07 29.76 9.02
CA ALA A 402 15.44 31.07 9.05
C ALA A 402 14.48 31.23 10.25
N PRO A 403 14.13 32.47 10.65
CA PRO A 403 13.15 32.71 11.70
C PRO A 403 11.74 32.20 11.36
N THR A 404 11.42 32.11 10.07
CA THR A 404 10.14 31.66 9.52
C THR A 404 10.37 30.73 8.33
N ASP A 405 9.39 29.90 8.00
CA ASP A 405 9.41 29.03 6.82
C ASP A 405 8.24 29.37 5.87
N ASN A 406 8.39 28.98 4.60
CA ASN A 406 7.34 29.05 3.58
C ASN A 406 6.81 27.66 3.21
N ALA A 407 6.98 26.68 4.11
CA ALA A 407 6.56 25.30 3.85
C ALA A 407 5.03 25.22 3.71
N ILE A 408 4.56 24.27 2.92
CA ILE A 408 3.14 24.04 2.73
C ILE A 408 2.59 23.38 4.00
N ALA A 409 1.53 23.97 4.57
CA ALA A 409 0.85 23.40 5.72
C ALA A 409 0.10 22.11 5.32
N PRO A 410 0.06 21.08 6.18
CA PRO A 410 -0.77 19.92 5.90
C PRO A 410 -2.24 20.33 5.84
N SER A 411 -2.99 19.74 4.92
CA SER A 411 -4.41 19.98 4.73
C SER A 411 -5.19 19.70 6.02
N SER A 412 -6.23 20.48 6.29
CA SER A 412 -7.09 20.26 7.45
C SER A 412 -8.01 19.08 7.18
N GLN A 413 -7.64 17.88 7.62
CA GLN A 413 -8.49 16.71 7.41
C GLN A 413 -9.57 16.67 8.51
N LYS A 414 -10.83 16.98 8.15
CA LYS A 414 -11.98 16.52 8.95
C LYS A 414 -12.11 15.02 8.71
N ILE A 415 -11.40 14.20 9.51
CA ILE A 415 -11.58 12.75 9.46
C ILE A 415 -12.73 12.39 10.39
N SER A 416 -13.89 12.03 9.82
CA SER A 416 -14.87 11.22 10.52
C SER A 416 -14.32 9.79 10.59
N ASN A 417 -13.57 9.48 11.64
CA ASN A 417 -13.19 8.11 11.97
C ASN A 417 -14.45 7.34 12.40
N ILE A 418 -15.20 6.81 11.44
CA ILE A 418 -16.08 5.67 11.72
C ILE A 418 -15.26 4.44 11.33
N ILE A 419 -14.48 3.93 12.28
CA ILE A 419 -14.02 2.55 12.22
C ILE A 419 -15.26 1.71 12.58
N PRO A 420 -15.85 0.92 11.67
CA PRO A 420 -16.80 -0.09 12.10
C PRO A 420 -16.01 -1.10 12.93
N VAL A 421 -16.20 -1.06 14.25
CA VAL A 421 -15.75 -2.12 15.15
C VAL A 421 -16.62 -3.33 14.82
N ILE A 422 -16.14 -4.16 13.89
CA ILE A 422 -16.72 -5.48 13.64
C ILE A 422 -16.40 -6.32 14.88
N HIS A 423 -17.40 -6.51 15.74
CA HIS A 423 -17.33 -7.51 16.80
C HIS A 423 -17.36 -8.88 16.15
N TYR A 424 -16.22 -9.58 16.16
CA TYR A 424 -16.20 -11.03 15.97
C TYR A 424 -16.88 -11.67 17.19
N LEU A 425 -18.11 -12.12 17.02
CA LEU A 425 -18.70 -13.12 17.92
C LEU A 425 -18.20 -14.48 17.45
N LEU A 426 -17.28 -15.05 18.23
CA LEU A 426 -16.92 -16.47 18.18
C LEU A 426 -18.18 -17.31 18.45
N PHE A 427 -18.52 -18.20 17.54
CA PHE A 427 -19.29 -19.41 17.81
C PHE A 427 -18.47 -20.63 17.39
#